data_AF-A0A7W2I471-F1
#
_entry.id   AF-A0A7W2I471-F1
#
_cell.length_a   1.000
_cell.length_b   1.000
_cell.length_c   1.000
_cell.angle_alpha   90.00
_cell.angle_beta   90.00
_cell.angle_gamma   90.00
#
_symmetry.space_group_name_H-M   'P 1'
#
loop_
_entity.id
_entity.type
_entity.pdbx_description
1 polymer ?
#
loop_
_entity_poly.entity_id
_entity_poly.type
_entity_poly.pdbx_seq_one_letter_code
_entity_poly.pdbx_strand_id
1 'polypeptide(L)'
;MEEDGILVARNSIAGNTTSRRLSVGEFRGFTIEDGGYVLVFVNTADAKTAQLFSLAHELGHVVVGRTGISDHSEHAGVGRWCNRFAAAVIAPAVARSYLVTPW
;
A
#
# COMPACT_ATOMS: atom_id res chain seq x y z
N MET A 1 4.52 7.23 13.16
CA MET A 1 4.64 7.24 11.69
C MET A 1 5.09 8.60 11.21
N GLU A 2 4.29 9.66 11.33
CA GLU A 2 4.73 11.00 10.88
C GLU A 2 5.96 11.51 11.65
N GLU A 3 6.01 11.28 12.97
CA GLU A 3 7.18 11.57 13.80
C GLU A 3 8.43 10.77 13.39
N ASP A 4 8.24 9.64 12.71
CA ASP A 4 9.29 8.77 12.18
C ASP A 4 9.62 9.09 10.71
N GLY A 5 9.10 10.18 10.17
CA GLY A 5 9.32 10.61 8.78
C GLY A 5 8.39 9.96 7.74
N ILE A 6 7.35 9.23 8.16
CA ILE A 6 6.42 8.54 7.25
C ILE A 6 5.07 9.26 7.22
N LEU A 7 4.74 9.89 6.10
CA LEU A 7 3.46 10.51 5.82
C LEU A 7 2.57 9.55 5.02
N VAL A 8 1.34 9.32 5.50
CA VAL A 8 0.33 8.54 4.78
C VAL A 8 -0.76 9.46 4.24
N ALA A 9 -0.80 9.62 2.93
CA ALA A 9 -1.83 10.39 2.23
C ALA A 9 -2.85 9.47 1.55
N ARG A 10 -4.10 9.91 1.48
CA ARG A 10 -5.18 9.18 0.80
C ARG A 10 -6.06 10.14 0.00
N ASN A 11 -6.25 9.87 -1.28
CA ASN A 11 -7.11 10.69 -2.14
C ASN A 11 -7.57 9.87 -3.36
N SER A 12 -8.62 10.32 -4.05
CA SER A 12 -9.14 9.72 -5.29
C SER A 12 -9.40 10.76 -6.38
N ILE A 13 -9.08 12.03 -6.11
CA ILE A 13 -9.35 13.16 -7.01
C ILE A 13 -8.02 13.76 -7.48
N ALA A 14 -7.92 14.01 -8.78
CA ALA A 14 -6.76 14.66 -9.40
C ALA A 14 -6.98 16.19 -9.50
N GLY A 15 -6.10 16.95 -8.85
CA GLY A 15 -6.23 18.41 -8.76
C GLY A 15 -7.37 18.81 -7.83
N ASN A 16 -8.10 19.88 -8.19
CA ASN A 16 -9.19 20.43 -7.36
C ASN A 16 -10.57 20.22 -7.98
N THR A 17 -10.77 19.12 -8.70
CA THR A 17 -12.02 18.87 -9.44
C THR A 17 -12.52 17.44 -9.25
N THR A 18 -13.69 17.29 -8.63
CA THR A 18 -14.28 15.99 -8.29
C THR A 18 -14.69 15.14 -9.51
N SER A 19 -14.73 15.72 -10.72
CA SER A 19 -15.01 15.00 -11.97
C SER A 19 -13.79 14.24 -12.52
N ARG A 20 -12.57 14.60 -12.11
CA ARG A 20 -11.33 13.92 -12.50
C ARG A 20 -10.89 12.96 -11.39
N ARG A 21 -11.36 11.73 -11.46
CA ARG A 21 -10.93 10.66 -10.54
C ARG A 21 -9.60 10.06 -10.97
N LEU A 22 -8.81 9.66 -9.98
CA LEU A 22 -7.62 8.85 -10.18
C LEU A 22 -8.03 7.45 -10.62
N SER A 23 -7.46 6.95 -11.72
CA SER A 23 -7.78 5.63 -12.25
C SER A 23 -7.14 4.54 -11.39
N VAL A 24 -7.97 3.63 -10.88
CA VAL A 24 -7.51 2.43 -10.17
C VAL A 24 -6.69 1.51 -11.10
N GLY A 25 -6.96 1.57 -12.41
CA GLY A 25 -6.22 0.82 -13.43
C GLY A 25 -4.85 1.39 -13.75
N GLU A 26 -4.58 2.65 -13.38
CA GLU A 26 -3.24 3.25 -13.52
C GLU A 26 -2.41 3.01 -12.26
N PHE A 27 -3.00 3.19 -11.07
CA PHE A 27 -2.35 2.87 -9.81
C PHE A 27 -3.33 2.74 -8.64
N ARG A 28 -2.93 1.96 -7.63
CA ARG A 28 -3.70 1.74 -6.39
C ARG A 28 -3.05 2.36 -5.16
N GLY A 29 -1.73 2.49 -5.18
CA GLY A 29 -0.93 3.19 -4.19
C GLY A 29 0.40 3.60 -4.82
N PHE A 30 1.29 4.18 -4.03
CA PHE A 30 2.71 4.29 -4.33
C PHE A 30 3.49 4.75 -3.09
N THR A 31 4.81 4.54 -3.12
CA THR A 31 5.74 4.97 -2.08
C THR A 31 6.89 5.78 -2.67
N ILE A 32 7.04 7.02 -2.22
CA ILE A 32 8.16 7.89 -2.57
C ILE A 32 8.98 8.12 -1.30
N GLU A 33 10.31 8.06 -1.39
CA GLU A 33 11.18 8.56 -0.33
C GLU A 33 12.18 9.58 -0.89
N ASP A 34 12.47 10.56 -0.04
CA ASP A 34 13.44 11.62 -0.28
C ASP A 34 14.08 12.01 1.05
N GLY A 35 15.40 11.89 1.14
CA GLY A 35 16.16 12.30 2.31
C GLY A 35 15.76 11.62 3.62
N GLY A 36 15.30 10.36 3.57
CA GLY A 36 14.81 9.63 4.74
C GLY A 36 13.36 9.92 5.14
N TYR A 37 12.66 10.77 4.39
CA TYR A 37 11.22 11.02 4.56
C TYR A 37 10.43 10.25 3.51
N VAL A 38 9.34 9.62 3.91
CA VAL A 38 8.54 8.72 3.08
C VAL A 38 7.13 9.27 2.91
N LEU A 39 6.65 9.35 1.68
CA LEU A 39 5.24 9.51 1.35
C LEU A 39 4.67 8.18 0.87
N VAL A 40 3.70 7.65 1.61
CA VAL A 40 2.83 6.55 1.17
C VAL A 40 1.51 7.15 0.72
N PHE A 41 1.13 6.89 -0.53
CA PHE A 41 -0.15 7.32 -1.08
C PHE A 41 -1.08 6.13 -1.34
N VAL A 42 -2.37 6.30 -1.01
CA VAL A 42 -3.42 5.32 -1.30
C VAL A 42 -4.53 5.95 -2.16
N ASN A 43 -4.81 5.33 -3.31
CA ASN A 43 -5.93 5.72 -4.15
C ASN A 43 -7.25 5.25 -3.51
N THR A 44 -8.09 6.21 -3.11
CA THR A 44 -9.35 5.90 -2.41
C THR A 44 -10.53 5.57 -3.33
N ALA A 45 -10.30 5.48 -4.64
CA ALA A 45 -11.32 5.15 -5.65
C ALA A 45 -11.69 3.65 -5.67
N ASP A 46 -10.84 2.78 -5.09
CA ASP A 46 -11.06 1.34 -5.01
C ASP A 46 -11.87 0.92 -3.76
N ALA A 47 -12.24 -0.35 -3.63
CA ALA A 47 -12.91 -0.88 -2.45
C ALA A 47 -12.07 -0.72 -1.18
N LYS A 48 -12.72 -0.59 -0.01
CA LYS A 48 -12.02 -0.37 1.28
C LYS A 48 -11.01 -1.46 1.63
N THR A 49 -11.34 -2.71 1.35
CA THR A 49 -10.42 -3.84 1.56
C THR A 49 -9.20 -3.75 0.63
N ALA A 50 -9.39 -3.30 -0.62
CA ALA A 50 -8.29 -3.10 -1.55
C ALA A 50 -7.41 -1.90 -1.16
N GLN A 51 -8.00 -0.83 -0.60
CA GLN A 51 -7.25 0.30 -0.02
C GLN A 51 -6.37 -0.17 1.15
N LEU A 52 -6.90 -1.01 2.04
CA LEU A 52 -6.11 -1.57 3.15
C LEU A 52 -4.96 -2.44 2.65
N PHE A 53 -5.21 -3.29 1.65
CA PHE A 53 -4.16 -4.09 1.03
C PHE A 53 -3.09 -3.22 0.36
N SER A 54 -3.50 -2.18 -0.35
CA SER A 54 -2.57 -1.23 -1.00
C SER A 54 -1.71 -0.51 0.04
N LEU A 55 -2.31 -0.03 1.14
CA LEU A 55 -1.54 0.57 2.24
C LEU A 55 -0.50 -0.40 2.81
N ALA A 56 -0.90 -1.64 3.08
CA ALA A 56 0.03 -2.64 3.62
C ALA A 56 1.13 -3.01 2.61
N HIS A 57 0.80 -3.03 1.31
CA HIS A 57 1.76 -3.25 0.23
C HIS A 57 2.81 -2.13 0.18
N GLU A 58 2.37 -0.87 0.20
CA GLU A 58 3.24 0.30 0.21
C GLU A 58 4.13 0.37 1.46
N LEU A 59 3.60 0.03 2.64
CA LEU A 59 4.43 -0.12 3.84
C LEU A 59 5.51 -1.21 3.69
N GLY A 60 5.26 -2.22 2.86
CA GLY A 60 6.27 -3.20 2.47
C GLY A 60 7.44 -2.55 1.70
N HIS A 61 7.16 -1.62 0.79
CA HIS A 61 8.19 -0.86 0.09
C HIS A 61 9.08 -0.06 1.05
N VAL A 62 8.47 0.54 2.07
CA VAL A 62 9.18 1.25 3.14
C VAL A 62 10.14 0.32 3.87
N VAL A 63 9.67 -0.86 4.28
CA VAL A 63 10.48 -1.84 5.04
C VAL A 63 11.69 -2.34 4.25
N VAL A 64 11.55 -2.53 2.93
CA VAL A 64 12.66 -2.99 2.07
C VAL A 64 13.64 -1.87 1.76
N GLY A 65 13.32 -0.61 2.11
CA GLY A 65 14.14 0.55 1.78
C GLY A 65 14.24 0.77 0.27
N ARG A 66 13.20 0.38 -0.49
CA ARG A 66 13.15 0.58 -1.94
C ARG A 66 11.94 1.43 -2.30
N THR A 67 12.25 2.63 -2.79
CA THR A 67 11.29 3.60 -3.32
C THR A 67 10.82 3.22 -4.71
N GLY A 68 9.57 3.54 -5.02
CA GLY A 68 9.04 3.37 -6.36
C GLY A 68 7.58 3.74 -6.43
N ILE A 69 7.19 4.32 -7.56
CA ILE A 69 5.79 4.28 -7.96
C ILE A 69 5.49 2.82 -8.25
N SER A 70 4.49 2.23 -7.59
CA SER A 70 4.01 0.89 -7.89
C SER A 70 3.27 0.93 -9.25
N ASP A 71 4.03 1.16 -10.31
CA ASP A 71 3.63 0.87 -11.68
C ASP A 71 3.97 -0.60 -11.97
N HIS A 72 3.23 -1.20 -12.90
CA HIS A 72 3.32 -2.60 -13.34
C HIS A 72 4.70 -3.02 -13.88
N SER A 73 5.70 -2.15 -13.78
CA SER A 73 7.12 -2.34 -14.11
C SER A 73 8.01 -2.59 -12.88
N GLU A 74 7.42 -2.97 -11.74
CA GLU A 74 8.19 -3.41 -10.57
C GLU A 74 9.23 -4.49 -10.95
N HIS A 75 10.41 -4.41 -10.33
CA HIS A 75 11.29 -5.56 -10.25
C HIS A 75 10.50 -6.69 -9.62
N ALA A 76 10.11 -7.71 -10.40
CA ALA A 76 9.09 -8.67 -10.03
C ALA A 76 9.34 -9.37 -8.67
N GLY A 77 10.58 -9.37 -8.16
CA GLY A 77 10.92 -9.82 -6.81
C GLY A 77 10.39 -8.95 -5.67
N VAL A 78 10.49 -7.62 -5.77
CA VAL A 78 10.09 -6.67 -4.72
C VAL A 78 8.58 -6.66 -4.57
N GLY A 79 7.84 -6.47 -5.67
CA GLY A 79 6.37 -6.53 -5.67
C GLY A 79 5.80 -7.83 -5.11
N ARG A 80 6.39 -8.97 -5.47
CA ARG A 80 6.02 -10.27 -4.87
C ARG A 80 6.28 -10.32 -3.38
N TRP A 81 7.36 -9.70 -2.91
CA TRP A 81 7.65 -9.61 -1.48
C TRP A 81 6.64 -8.69 -0.78
N CYS A 82 6.36 -7.51 -1.31
CA CYS A 82 5.37 -6.56 -0.76
C CYS A 82 3.97 -7.19 -0.70
N ASN A 83 3.58 -7.96 -1.71
CA ASN A 83 2.33 -8.73 -1.70
C ASN A 83 2.28 -9.76 -0.56
N ARG A 84 3.38 -10.51 -0.32
CA ARG A 84 3.44 -11.46 0.80
C ARG A 84 3.44 -10.74 2.15
N PHE A 85 4.14 -9.62 2.25
CA PHE A 85 4.15 -8.77 3.44
C PHE A 85 2.74 -8.26 3.76
N ALA A 86 2.05 -7.66 2.79
CA ALA A 86 0.68 -7.19 2.94
C ALA A 86 -0.28 -8.30 3.37
N ALA A 87 -0.18 -9.48 2.75
CA ALA A 87 -0.98 -10.63 3.13
C ALA A 87 -0.70 -11.10 4.56
N ALA A 88 0.56 -11.09 5.01
CA ALA A 88 0.92 -11.46 6.38
C ALA A 88 0.46 -10.44 7.42
N VAL A 89 0.47 -9.15 7.08
CA VAL A 89 -0.07 -8.07 7.93
C VAL A 89 -1.58 -8.20 8.09
N ILE A 90 -2.31 -8.41 6.99
CA ILE A 90 -3.79 -8.45 6.99
C ILE A 90 -4.33 -9.78 7.52
N ALA A 91 -3.65 -10.90 7.22
CA ALA A 91 -4.03 -12.23 7.66
C ALA A 91 -2.86 -12.92 8.41
N PRO A 92 -2.60 -12.52 9.68
CA PRO A 92 -1.53 -13.09 10.48
C PRO A 92 -1.68 -14.60 10.68
N ALA A 93 -0.56 -15.30 10.83
CA ALA A 93 -0.58 -16.74 11.11
C ALA A 93 -1.34 -17.11 12.40
N VAL A 94 -1.26 -16.25 13.43
CA VAL A 94 -2.02 -16.42 14.67
C VAL A 94 -3.54 -16.30 14.45
N ALA A 95 -3.99 -15.49 13.49
CA ALA A 95 -5.39 -15.44 13.11
C ALA A 95 -5.83 -16.74 12.42
N ARG A 96 -4.95 -17.35 11.61
CA ARG A 96 -5.22 -18.66 10.99
C ARG A 96 -5.43 -19.78 12.00
N SER A 97 -4.71 -19.79 13.14
CA SER A 97 -4.93 -20.81 14.17
C SER A 97 -6.32 -20.76 14.77
N TYR A 98 -6.94 -19.57 14.86
CA TYR A 98 -8.33 -19.44 15.34
C TYR A 98 -9.38 -19.88 14.32
N LEU A 99 -9.05 -19.90 13.02
CA LEU A 99 -9.96 -20.35 11.95
C LEU A 99 -9.99 -21.88 11.79
N VAL A 100 -8.99 -22.58 12.34
CA VAL A 100 -8.89 -24.05 12.24
C VAL A 100 -9.25 -24.77 13.53
N THR A 101 -9.43 -24.05 14.64
CA THR A 101 -10.07 -24.61 15.85
C THR A 101 -11.57 -24.72 15.64
N PRO A 102 -12.17 -25.92 15.72
CA PRO A 102 -13.62 -26.07 15.78
C PRO A 102 -14.14 -25.43 17.08
N TRP A 103 -15.31 -24.80 16.99
CA TRP A 103 -16.06 -24.31 18.15
C TRP A 103 -16.34 -25.42 19.16
#